data_AF-A0A7S1PBZ2-F1
#
_entry.id   AF-A0A7S1PBZ2-F1
#
_cell.length_a   1.000
_cell.length_b   1.000
_cell.length_c   1.000
_cell.angle_alpha   90.00
_cell.angle_beta   90.00
_cell.angle_gamma   90.00
#
_symmetry.space_group_name_H-M   'P 1'
#
loop_
_entity.id
_entity.type
_entity.pdbx_description
1 polymer ?
#
loop_
_entity_poly.entity_id
_entity_poly.type
_entity_poly.pdbx_seq_one_letter_code
_entity_poly.pdbx_strand_id
1 'polypeptide(L)'
;AFCDVFVDAAIEQALRDSERRSAGPGVDSDAGDTTARREAERLQQFLAAVEATLLSDASAFCTLLRSLSSRHIPQFVPTFVPSLHLLTEALAQPLLGRIETTFPSIFMPAYPQIFVVNYTALQGFLRGLERRVTKGEVMAFRRSEAYVRFQKKWKLQVYFSIKQKEHLAALEAILAKRCTLDQRTMHNDQMYWMAGSVAVLQQIEAVWHPHSYLHVMFDRALRFTAELLARYAAYVEAFLKALQHHDDTHTHTQTHTATTTTTTSA
;
A
#
# COMPACT_ATOMS: atom_id res chain seq x y z
N ALA A 1 6.52 -1.02 36.61
CA ALA A 1 6.80 0.28 37.27
C ALA A 1 7.93 1.05 36.60
N PHE A 2 9.20 0.63 36.69
CA PHE A 2 10.31 1.40 36.08
C PHE A 2 10.25 1.43 34.55
N CYS A 3 10.01 0.29 33.90
CA CYS A 3 9.87 0.24 32.44
C CYS A 3 8.68 1.08 31.98
N ASP A 4 7.52 0.96 32.65
CA ASP A 4 6.32 1.71 32.31
C ASP A 4 6.56 3.23 32.39
N VAL A 5 7.14 3.72 33.50
CA VAL A 5 7.41 5.16 33.67
C VAL A 5 8.45 5.67 32.66
N PHE A 6 9.51 4.91 32.39
CA PHE A 6 10.55 5.31 31.45
C PHE A 6 10.04 5.29 29.99
N VAL A 7 9.33 4.24 29.61
CA VAL A 7 8.75 4.08 28.27
C VAL A 7 7.68 5.13 28.03
N ASP A 8 6.78 5.35 28.99
CA ASP A 8 5.73 6.37 28.87
C ASP A 8 6.32 7.77 28.76
N ALA A 9 7.33 8.11 29.58
CA ALA A 9 8.01 9.41 29.50
C ALA A 9 8.72 9.60 28.15
N ALA A 10 9.39 8.57 27.63
CA ALA A 10 10.05 8.63 26.33
C ALA A 10 9.04 8.77 25.17
N ILE A 11 7.91 8.06 25.25
CA ILE A 11 6.80 8.19 24.29
C ILE A 11 6.22 9.60 24.35
N GLU A 12 5.95 10.15 25.53
CA GLU A 12 5.43 11.51 25.69
C GLU A 12 6.40 12.58 25.17
N GLN A 13 7.70 12.39 25.39
CA GLN A 13 8.71 13.30 24.87
C GLN A 13 8.79 13.25 23.34
N ALA A 14 8.77 12.05 22.76
CA ALA A 14 8.72 11.88 21.31
C ALA A 14 7.47 12.52 20.69
N LEU A 15 6.32 12.44 21.38
CA LEU A 15 5.09 13.11 20.95
C LEU A 15 5.24 14.63 20.94
N ARG A 16 5.72 15.22 22.05
CA ARG A 16 5.93 16.67 22.15
C ARG A 16 6.92 17.19 21.09
N ASP A 17 7.96 16.41 20.80
CA ASP A 17 8.94 16.77 19.78
C ASP A 17 8.35 16.71 18.36
N SER A 18 7.48 15.73 18.08
CA SER A 18 6.76 15.65 16.80
C SER A 18 5.78 16.82 16.61
N GLU A 19 5.10 17.25 17.68
CA GLU A 19 4.17 18.38 17.65
C GLU A 19 4.89 19.69 17.32
N ARG A 20 6.01 19.95 18.00
CA ARG A 20 6.83 21.16 17.78
C ARG A 20 7.35 21.27 16.35
N ARG A 21 7.72 20.15 15.73
CA ARG A 21 8.26 20.12 14.36
C ARG A 21 7.18 20.25 13.28
N SER A 22 5.94 19.90 13.58
CA SER A 22 4.82 19.99 12.64
C SER A 22 4.13 21.36 12.57
N ALA A 23 4.44 22.29 13.48
CA ALA A 23 3.83 23.61 13.59
C ALA A 23 4.37 24.65 12.57
N GLY A 24 4.74 24.23 11.36
CA GLY A 24 5.16 25.12 10.28
C GLY A 24 3.98 25.86 9.61
N PRO A 25 4.20 27.02 8.95
CA PRO A 25 3.12 27.82 8.37
C PRO A 25 2.45 27.07 7.22
N GLY A 26 1.14 26.86 7.32
CA GLY A 26 0.34 26.14 6.33
C GLY A 26 -0.10 27.02 5.17
N VAL A 27 0.14 26.57 3.94
CA VAL A 27 -0.45 27.13 2.71
C VAL A 27 -1.79 26.43 2.46
N ASP A 28 -2.83 27.22 2.23
CA ASP A 28 -4.21 26.77 2.03
C ASP A 28 -4.40 26.14 0.64
N SER A 29 -4.41 24.81 0.58
CA SER A 29 -5.03 24.05 -0.51
C SER A 29 -5.51 22.72 0.03
N ASP A 30 -6.79 22.39 -0.18
CA ASP A 30 -7.52 21.22 0.30
C ASP A 30 -7.29 20.82 1.78
N ALA A 31 -8.15 21.35 2.66
CA ALA A 31 -8.05 21.18 4.12
C ALA A 31 -8.05 19.70 4.60
N GLY A 32 -8.65 18.79 3.82
CA GLY A 32 -8.73 17.37 4.16
C GLY A 32 -7.42 16.59 3.91
N ASP A 33 -6.82 16.77 2.74
CA ASP A 33 -5.57 16.09 2.35
C ASP A 33 -4.37 16.65 3.14
N THR A 34 -4.35 17.97 3.36
CA THR A 34 -3.31 18.63 4.17
C THR A 34 -3.30 18.17 5.63
N THR A 35 -4.47 17.92 6.23
CA THR A 35 -4.54 17.42 7.60
C THR A 35 -4.04 15.99 7.71
N ALA A 36 -4.47 15.09 6.82
CA ALA A 36 -4.01 13.71 6.79
C ALA A 36 -2.50 13.61 6.50
N ARG A 37 -1.99 14.47 5.64
CA ARG A 37 -0.57 14.56 5.30
C ARG A 37 0.27 15.07 6.48
N ARG A 38 -0.17 16.10 7.18
CA ARG A 38 0.49 16.59 8.40
C ARG A 38 0.52 15.52 9.49
N GLU A 39 -0.56 14.77 9.67
CA GLU A 39 -0.59 13.65 10.63
C GLU A 39 0.35 12.51 10.23
N ALA A 40 0.47 12.20 8.94
CA ALA A 40 1.45 11.23 8.43
C ALA A 40 2.90 11.67 8.70
N GLU A 41 3.22 12.95 8.48
CA GLU A 41 4.54 13.51 8.79
C GLU A 41 4.82 13.47 10.30
N ARG A 42 3.83 13.81 11.14
CA ARG A 42 3.93 13.71 12.60
C ARG A 42 4.18 12.27 13.05
N LEU A 43 3.47 11.29 12.46
CA LEU A 43 3.70 9.87 12.76
C LEU A 43 5.13 9.46 12.43
N GLN A 44 5.65 9.83 11.26
CA GLN A 44 7.01 9.49 10.87
C GLN A 44 8.06 10.10 11.82
N GLN A 45 7.88 11.37 12.19
CA GLN A 45 8.74 12.05 13.15
C GLN A 45 8.66 11.41 14.54
N PHE A 46 7.46 11.04 14.99
CA PHE A 46 7.25 10.32 16.24
C PHE A 46 7.96 8.96 16.23
N LEU A 47 7.81 8.16 15.17
CA LEU A 47 8.49 6.87 15.05
C LEU A 47 10.01 7.02 15.06
N ALA A 48 10.54 8.02 14.36
CA ALA A 48 11.98 8.30 14.34
C ALA A 48 12.49 8.74 15.73
N ALA A 49 11.74 9.56 16.46
CA ALA A 49 12.10 9.99 17.81
C ALA A 49 12.05 8.83 18.82
N VAL A 50 11.03 7.96 18.73
CA VAL A 50 10.94 6.73 19.52
C VAL A 50 12.13 5.82 19.22
N GLU A 51 12.48 5.64 17.95
CA GLU A 51 13.63 4.83 17.56
C GLU A 51 14.95 5.40 18.10
N ALA A 52 15.16 6.71 17.99
CA ALA A 52 16.35 7.37 18.51
C ALA A 52 16.46 7.31 20.05
N THR A 53 15.34 7.39 20.77
CA THR A 53 15.34 7.49 22.23
C THR A 53 15.34 6.11 22.90
N LEU A 54 14.46 5.22 22.44
CA LEU A 54 14.23 3.92 23.07
C LEU A 54 15.02 2.80 22.40
N LEU A 55 15.25 2.89 21.09
CA LEU A 55 15.87 1.81 20.30
C LEU A 55 17.30 2.13 19.86
N SER A 56 17.90 3.23 20.32
CA SER A 56 19.33 3.46 20.12
C SER A 56 20.16 2.34 20.77
N ASP A 57 21.28 1.96 20.14
CA ASP A 57 22.12 0.87 20.63
C ASP A 57 22.72 1.13 22.02
N ALA A 58 22.80 2.40 22.42
CA ALA A 58 23.23 2.86 23.72
C ALA A 58 22.08 3.13 24.71
N SER A 59 20.81 2.89 24.32
CA SER A 59 19.69 3.15 25.20
C SER A 59 19.72 2.22 26.42
N ALA A 60 19.33 2.74 27.58
CA ALA A 60 19.21 1.94 28.80
C ALA A 60 18.26 0.75 28.59
N PHE A 61 17.20 0.95 27.79
CA PHE A 61 16.24 -0.09 27.44
C PHE A 61 16.87 -1.21 26.59
N CYS A 62 17.60 -0.89 25.53
CA CYS A 62 18.28 -1.89 24.71
C CYS A 62 19.43 -2.58 25.48
N THR A 63 20.10 -1.86 26.36
CA THR A 63 21.14 -2.42 27.24
C THR A 63 20.53 -3.42 28.22
N LEU A 64 19.37 -3.10 28.82
CA LEU A 64 18.62 -4.02 29.68
C LEU A 64 18.06 -5.22 28.91
N LEU A 65 17.50 -5.00 27.71
CA LEU A 65 17.06 -6.10 26.85
C LEU A 65 18.22 -7.05 26.53
N ARG A 66 19.39 -6.52 26.16
CA ARG A 66 20.58 -7.33 25.87
C ARG A 66 21.12 -8.02 27.13
N SER A 67 21.18 -7.35 28.28
CA SER A 67 21.71 -7.96 29.51
C SER A 67 20.80 -9.07 30.05
N LEU A 68 19.49 -8.95 29.85
CA LEU A 68 18.52 -9.97 30.25
C LEU A 68 18.37 -11.08 29.20
N SER A 69 18.58 -10.78 27.91
CA SER A 69 18.55 -11.77 26.83
C SER A 69 19.88 -12.53 26.67
N SER A 70 21.01 -11.88 26.96
CA SER A 70 22.35 -12.44 26.90
C SER A 70 22.69 -13.04 28.27
N ARG A 71 22.40 -14.33 28.39
CA ARG A 71 22.79 -15.22 29.50
C ARG A 71 24.23 -14.94 29.97
N HIS A 72 24.40 -14.30 31.13
CA HIS A 72 25.32 -14.67 32.23
C HIS A 72 25.38 -13.55 33.28
N ILE A 73 24.49 -13.58 34.29
CA ILE A 73 24.70 -12.81 35.53
C ILE A 73 25.26 -13.81 36.56
N PRO A 74 26.56 -13.76 36.91
CA PRO A 74 27.20 -14.78 37.76
C PRO A 74 26.65 -14.84 39.20
N GLN A 75 25.87 -13.85 39.62
CA GLN A 75 25.52 -13.59 41.02
C GLN A 75 24.04 -13.82 41.34
N PHE A 76 23.22 -14.11 40.34
CA PHE A 76 21.79 -14.34 40.51
C PHE A 76 21.47 -15.76 40.10
N VAL A 77 20.89 -16.53 41.02
CA VAL A 77 20.34 -17.87 40.73
C VAL A 77 19.42 -17.72 39.52
N PRO A 78 19.61 -18.48 38.43
CA PRO A 78 18.87 -18.32 37.20
C PRO A 78 17.47 -18.92 37.39
N THR A 79 16.59 -18.21 38.09
CA THR A 79 15.16 -18.36 37.89
C THR A 79 14.86 -17.82 36.50
N PHE A 80 14.97 -18.69 35.50
CA PHE A 80 14.39 -18.51 34.19
C PHE A 80 12.91 -18.20 34.41
N VAL A 81 12.52 -16.93 34.32
CA VAL A 81 11.10 -16.55 34.24
C VAL A 81 10.74 -16.71 32.76
N PRO A 82 10.03 -17.77 32.36
CA PRO A 82 9.76 -18.09 30.95
C PRO A 82 8.87 -17.06 30.23
N SER A 83 8.51 -15.96 30.91
CA SER A 83 7.41 -15.06 30.57
C SER A 83 7.78 -13.58 30.63
N LEU A 84 9.05 -13.22 30.75
CA LEU A 84 9.45 -11.80 30.79
C LEU A 84 9.52 -11.22 29.37
N HIS A 85 8.36 -11.03 28.74
CA HIS A 85 8.25 -10.41 27.41
C HIS A 85 8.35 -8.88 27.52
N LEU A 86 9.52 -8.36 27.90
CA LEU A 86 9.72 -6.91 28.12
C LEU A 86 9.40 -6.09 26.86
N LEU A 87 9.77 -6.59 25.69
CA LEU A 87 9.49 -5.86 24.46
C LEU A 87 7.99 -5.89 24.11
N THR A 88 7.32 -7.02 24.31
CA THR A 88 5.89 -7.17 24.01
C THR A 88 5.03 -6.38 24.99
N GLU A 89 5.22 -6.61 26.28
CA GLU A 89 4.34 -6.10 27.34
C GLU A 89 4.76 -4.69 27.78
N ALA A 90 6.05 -4.41 27.94
CA ALA A 90 6.49 -3.11 28.49
C ALA A 90 6.70 -2.02 27.44
N LEU A 91 6.95 -2.38 26.17
CA LEU A 91 7.15 -1.40 25.09
C LEU A 91 6.04 -1.43 24.05
N ALA A 92 5.77 -2.59 23.46
CA ALA A 92 4.93 -2.63 22.28
C ALA A 92 3.46 -2.35 22.59
N GLN A 93 2.90 -2.88 23.68
CA GLN A 93 1.53 -2.56 24.11
C GLN A 93 1.30 -1.04 24.34
N PRO A 94 2.07 -0.34 25.20
CA PRO A 94 1.87 1.08 25.44
C PRO A 94 2.12 1.93 24.19
N LEU A 95 3.14 1.57 23.40
CA LEU A 95 3.44 2.28 22.15
C LEU A 95 2.31 2.14 21.12
N LEU A 96 1.83 0.92 20.88
CA LEU A 96 0.73 0.67 19.95
C LEU A 96 -0.55 1.35 20.42
N GLY A 97 -0.86 1.25 21.72
CA GLY A 97 -2.00 1.94 22.32
C GLY A 97 -1.92 3.46 22.15
N ARG A 98 -0.74 4.06 22.35
CA ARG A 98 -0.55 5.51 22.17
C ARG A 98 -0.70 5.92 20.72
N ILE A 99 -0.11 5.19 19.78
CA ILE A 99 -0.27 5.45 18.33
C ILE A 99 -1.74 5.41 17.95
N GLU A 100 -2.48 4.42 18.45
CA GLU A 100 -3.91 4.29 18.19
C GLU A 100 -4.74 5.48 18.70
N THR A 101 -4.40 6.04 19.86
CA THR A 101 -5.11 7.18 20.44
C THR A 101 -4.73 8.50 19.81
N THR A 102 -3.46 8.68 19.46
CA THR A 102 -2.91 9.95 18.97
C THR A 102 -3.15 10.13 17.48
N PHE A 103 -3.11 9.04 16.71
CA PHE A 103 -3.17 9.08 15.25
C PHE A 103 -4.31 8.19 14.71
N PRO A 104 -5.58 8.44 15.05
CA PRO A 104 -6.68 7.57 14.63
C PRO A 104 -6.96 7.63 13.11
N SER A 105 -6.65 8.74 12.46
CA SER A 105 -6.87 9.00 11.03
C SER A 105 -5.97 8.16 10.11
N ILE A 106 -4.80 7.73 10.57
CA ILE A 106 -3.81 7.00 9.74
C ILE A 106 -4.36 5.64 9.27
N PHE A 107 -5.33 5.10 9.99
CA PHE A 107 -6.00 3.84 9.67
C PHE A 107 -7.14 4.01 8.66
N MET A 108 -7.47 5.24 8.27
CA MET A 108 -8.53 5.51 7.31
C MET A 108 -8.01 5.41 5.87
N PRO A 109 -8.65 4.58 5.02
CA PRO A 109 -8.23 4.42 3.62
C PRO A 109 -8.74 5.55 2.70
N ALA A 110 -9.24 6.66 3.26
CA ALA A 110 -9.80 7.79 2.50
C ALA A 110 -8.78 8.41 1.53
N TYR A 111 -7.50 8.40 1.93
CA TYR A 111 -6.38 8.85 1.11
C TYR A 111 -5.43 7.66 0.88
N PRO A 112 -5.61 6.89 -0.21
CA PRO A 112 -4.87 5.65 -0.43
C PRO A 112 -3.35 5.83 -0.43
N GLN A 113 -2.83 6.95 -0.95
CA GLN A 113 -1.38 7.20 -0.99
C GLN A 113 -0.79 7.40 0.41
N ILE A 114 -1.47 8.18 1.25
CA ILE A 114 -1.06 8.42 2.64
C ILE A 114 -1.19 7.12 3.46
N PHE A 115 -2.25 6.34 3.21
CA PHE A 115 -2.48 5.07 3.89
C PHE A 115 -1.34 4.07 3.68
N VAL A 116 -0.84 3.91 2.44
CA VAL A 116 0.28 3.00 2.15
C VAL A 116 1.56 3.47 2.82
N VAL A 117 1.85 4.77 2.78
CA VAL A 117 3.04 5.35 3.40
C VAL A 117 3.02 5.11 4.91
N ASN A 118 1.89 5.39 5.58
CA ASN A 118 1.73 5.17 7.01
C ASN A 118 1.83 3.69 7.38
N TYR A 119 1.15 2.82 6.63
CA TYR A 119 1.22 1.37 6.83
C TYR A 119 2.65 0.86 6.69
N THR A 120 3.34 1.25 5.61
CA THR A 120 4.70 0.79 5.33
C THR A 120 5.70 1.29 6.36
N ALA A 121 5.60 2.56 6.77
CA ALA A 121 6.44 3.13 7.82
C ALA A 121 6.27 2.36 9.14
N LEU A 122 5.02 2.09 9.54
CA LEU A 122 4.72 1.45 10.80
C LEU A 122 5.07 -0.04 10.81
N GLN A 123 4.79 -0.77 9.72
CA GLN A 123 5.29 -2.14 9.57
C GLN A 123 6.82 -2.20 9.47
N GLY A 124 7.46 -1.17 8.89
CA GLY A 124 8.91 -1.03 8.86
C GLY A 124 9.50 -0.90 10.26
N PHE A 125 8.92 -0.01 11.07
CA PHE A 125 9.27 0.18 12.47
C PHE A 125 9.07 -1.10 13.29
N LEU A 126 7.92 -1.77 13.15
CA LEU A 126 7.64 -3.04 13.84
C LEU A 126 8.63 -4.15 13.45
N ARG A 127 9.00 -4.26 12.17
CA ARG A 127 10.06 -5.18 11.75
C ARG A 127 11.43 -4.79 12.33
N GLY A 128 11.69 -3.50 12.51
CA GLY A 128 12.88 -3.00 13.21
C GLY A 128 12.93 -3.45 14.66
N LEU A 129 11.79 -3.40 15.37
CA LEU A 129 11.65 -3.96 16.70
C LEU A 129 11.89 -5.48 16.72
N GLU A 130 11.25 -6.22 15.83
CA GLU A 130 11.38 -7.69 15.76
C GLU A 130 12.83 -8.15 15.56
N ARG A 131 13.64 -7.39 14.81
CA ARG A 131 15.07 -7.72 14.60
C ARG A 131 15.94 -7.61 15.86
N ARG A 132 15.50 -6.85 16.86
CA ARG A 132 16.28 -6.61 18.10
C ARG A 132 16.01 -7.65 19.18
N VAL A 133 15.13 -8.61 18.90
CA VAL A 133 14.48 -9.47 19.88
C VAL A 133 14.63 -10.94 19.48
N THR A 134 14.57 -11.84 20.46
CA THR A 134 14.66 -13.28 20.19
C THR A 134 13.45 -13.81 19.42
N LYS A 135 13.62 -14.90 18.65
CA LYS A 135 12.53 -15.52 17.88
C LYS A 135 11.31 -15.91 18.74
N GLY A 136 11.54 -16.31 19.99
CA GLY A 136 10.47 -16.68 20.93
C GLY A 136 9.58 -15.51 21.30
N GLU A 137 10.19 -14.38 21.64
CA GLU A 137 9.49 -13.13 21.95
C GLU A 137 8.81 -12.52 20.72
N VAL A 138 9.38 -12.64 19.51
CA VAL A 138 8.70 -12.24 18.27
C VAL A 138 7.40 -13.03 18.06
N MET A 139 7.42 -14.34 18.32
CA MET A 139 6.20 -15.16 18.24
C MET A 139 5.18 -14.76 19.32
N ALA A 140 5.63 -14.47 20.54
CA ALA A 140 4.76 -13.97 21.61
C ALA A 140 4.16 -12.61 21.23
N PHE A 141 4.96 -11.69 20.70
CA PHE A 141 4.52 -10.38 20.23
C PHE A 141 3.44 -10.49 19.15
N ARG A 142 3.66 -11.32 18.13
CA ARG A 142 2.68 -11.52 17.04
C ARG A 142 1.39 -12.21 17.50
N ARG A 143 1.43 -12.98 18.59
CA ARG A 143 0.26 -13.61 19.21
C ARG A 143 -0.42 -12.72 20.25
N SER A 144 0.22 -11.63 20.67
CA SER A 144 -0.35 -10.72 21.67
C SER A 144 -1.65 -10.09 21.17
N GLU A 145 -2.61 -9.92 22.07
CA GLU A 145 -3.91 -9.32 21.73
C GLU A 145 -3.75 -7.90 21.19
N ALA A 146 -2.80 -7.12 21.73
CA ALA A 146 -2.51 -5.77 21.27
C ALA A 146 -2.06 -5.74 19.80
N TYR A 147 -1.13 -6.62 19.40
CA TYR A 147 -0.70 -6.69 18.01
C TYR A 147 -1.83 -7.13 17.08
N VAL A 148 -2.60 -8.15 17.47
CA VAL A 148 -3.72 -8.65 16.66
C VAL A 148 -4.81 -7.57 16.51
N ARG A 149 -5.16 -6.88 17.60
CA ARG A 149 -6.12 -5.77 17.59
C ARG A 149 -5.63 -4.63 16.70
N PHE A 150 -4.37 -4.27 16.83
CA PHE A 150 -3.75 -3.23 16.03
C PHE A 150 -3.75 -3.56 14.53
N GLN A 151 -3.37 -4.78 14.17
CA GLN A 151 -3.39 -5.25 12.78
C GLN A 151 -4.82 -5.23 12.19
N LYS A 152 -5.84 -5.56 12.99
CA LYS A 152 -7.25 -5.51 12.55
C LYS A 152 -7.77 -4.09 12.28
N LYS A 153 -7.16 -3.04 12.84
CA LYS A 153 -7.57 -1.65 12.56
C LYS A 153 -7.25 -1.23 11.14
N TRP A 154 -6.24 -1.83 10.53
CA TRP A 154 -5.90 -1.56 9.15
C TRP A 154 -7.00 -2.07 8.23
N LYS A 155 -7.73 -1.15 7.60
CA LYS A 155 -8.80 -1.45 6.64
C LYS A 155 -8.22 -1.82 5.27
N LEU A 156 -7.28 -2.77 5.24
CA LEU A 156 -6.55 -3.20 4.03
C LEU A 156 -7.51 -3.60 2.91
N GLN A 157 -8.58 -4.32 3.25
CA GLN A 157 -9.60 -4.71 2.27
C GLN A 157 -10.29 -3.51 1.62
N VAL A 158 -10.64 -2.48 2.40
CA VAL A 158 -11.28 -1.28 1.86
C VAL A 158 -10.31 -0.50 0.99
N TYR A 159 -9.07 -0.34 1.45
CA TYR A 159 -7.99 0.27 0.67
C TYR A 159 -7.85 -0.36 -0.71
N PHE A 160 -7.75 -1.70 -0.75
CA PHE A 160 -7.59 -2.41 -2.02
C PHE A 160 -8.83 -2.31 -2.90
N SER A 161 -10.03 -2.37 -2.33
CA SER A 161 -11.27 -2.15 -3.09
C SER A 161 -11.33 -0.76 -3.72
N ILE A 162 -10.84 0.28 -3.03
CA ILE A 162 -10.76 1.64 -3.59
C ILE A 162 -9.78 1.64 -4.76
N LYS A 163 -8.57 1.10 -4.59
CA LYS A 163 -7.56 1.03 -5.66
C LYS A 163 -8.03 0.24 -6.88
N GLN A 164 -8.62 -0.92 -6.67
CA GLN A 164 -9.17 -1.71 -7.77
C GLN A 164 -10.21 -0.91 -8.55
N LYS A 165 -11.14 -0.23 -7.87
CA LYS A 165 -12.15 0.60 -8.53
C LYS A 165 -11.52 1.77 -9.32
N GLU A 166 -10.51 2.43 -8.76
CA GLU A 166 -9.77 3.50 -9.45
C GLU A 166 -9.12 2.97 -10.74
N HIS A 167 -8.38 1.87 -10.66
CA HIS A 167 -7.71 1.25 -11.81
C HIS A 167 -8.70 0.75 -12.86
N LEU A 168 -9.81 0.14 -12.44
CA LEU A 168 -10.85 -0.33 -13.36
C LEU A 168 -11.59 0.82 -14.03
N ALA A 169 -11.99 1.85 -13.28
CA ALA A 169 -12.66 3.01 -13.87
C ALA A 169 -11.76 3.68 -14.92
N ALA A 170 -10.46 3.82 -14.63
CA ALA A 170 -9.48 4.36 -15.58
C ALA A 170 -9.34 3.49 -16.83
N LEU A 171 -9.28 2.16 -16.67
CA LEU A 171 -9.20 1.22 -17.78
C LEU A 171 -10.47 1.25 -18.65
N GLU A 172 -11.65 1.15 -18.04
CA GLU A 172 -12.94 1.13 -18.74
C GLU A 172 -13.18 2.43 -19.51
N ALA A 173 -12.75 3.58 -18.98
CA ALA A 173 -12.83 4.86 -19.69
C ALA A 173 -11.99 4.89 -20.98
N ILE A 174 -10.91 4.11 -21.05
CA ILE A 174 -10.07 3.98 -22.25
C ILE A 174 -10.65 2.92 -23.18
N LEU A 175 -11.05 1.77 -22.66
CA LEU A 175 -11.62 0.67 -23.45
C LEU A 175 -12.98 1.03 -24.08
N ALA A 176 -13.77 1.91 -23.45
CA ALA A 176 -15.03 2.40 -24.00
C ALA A 176 -14.85 3.27 -25.25
N LYS A 177 -13.66 3.81 -25.49
CA LYS A 177 -13.37 4.57 -26.72
C LYS A 177 -13.25 3.59 -27.89
N ARG A 178 -13.91 3.91 -29.01
CA ARG A 178 -13.78 3.12 -30.25
C ARG A 178 -12.30 3.03 -30.64
N CYS A 179 -11.76 1.83 -30.67
CA CYS A 179 -10.40 1.59 -31.13
C CYS A 179 -10.36 1.74 -32.66
N THR A 180 -9.44 2.54 -33.16
CA THR A 180 -9.07 2.56 -34.57
C THR A 180 -7.60 2.12 -34.68
N LEU A 181 -7.29 1.26 -35.66
CA LEU A 181 -5.93 0.72 -35.89
C LEU A 181 -4.88 1.80 -36.19
N ASP A 182 -5.32 3.03 -36.49
CA ASP A 182 -4.44 4.18 -36.77
C ASP A 182 -3.90 4.87 -35.50
N GLN A 183 -4.44 4.58 -34.31
CA GLN A 183 -3.97 5.19 -33.06
C GLN A 183 -2.80 4.40 -32.46
N ARG A 184 -1.64 4.56 -33.08
CA ARG A 184 -0.36 4.04 -32.57
C ARG A 184 0.01 4.75 -31.27
N THR A 185 0.21 3.96 -30.22
CA THR A 185 0.56 4.47 -28.88
C THR A 185 1.92 3.91 -28.46
N MET A 186 2.76 4.77 -27.89
CA MET A 186 4.07 4.39 -27.34
C MET A 186 3.94 4.04 -25.85
N HIS A 187 4.61 2.99 -25.41
CA HIS A 187 4.82 2.70 -23.99
C HIS A 187 6.16 1.99 -23.80
N ASN A 188 7.00 2.48 -22.89
CA ASN A 188 8.35 1.97 -22.63
C ASN A 188 9.16 1.74 -23.91
N ASP A 189 9.20 2.77 -24.77
CA ASP A 189 9.88 2.77 -26.08
C ASP A 189 9.42 1.70 -27.09
N GLN A 190 8.29 1.03 -26.80
CA GLN A 190 7.67 0.05 -27.69
C GLN A 190 6.38 0.58 -28.30
N MET A 191 6.12 0.15 -29.54
CA MET A 191 4.97 0.55 -30.33
C MET A 191 3.81 -0.42 -30.17
N TYR A 192 2.66 0.09 -29.75
CA TYR A 192 1.43 -0.66 -29.61
C TYR A 192 0.38 -0.13 -30.58
N TRP A 193 -0.31 -1.06 -31.23
CA TRP A 193 -1.35 -0.78 -32.22
C TRP A 193 -2.70 -0.42 -31.61
N MET A 194 -2.87 -0.67 -30.30
CA MET A 194 -4.11 -0.38 -29.58
C MET A 194 -3.80 0.38 -28.30
N ALA A 195 -4.49 1.50 -28.10
CA ALA A 195 -4.43 2.26 -26.85
C ALA A 195 -4.88 1.42 -25.64
N GLY A 196 -5.80 0.47 -25.85
CA GLY A 196 -6.24 -0.47 -24.83
C GLY A 196 -5.13 -1.36 -24.29
N SER A 197 -4.20 -1.82 -25.14
CA SER A 197 -3.06 -2.64 -24.71
C SER A 197 -2.14 -1.85 -23.78
N VAL A 198 -1.83 -0.61 -24.14
CA VAL A 198 -1.00 0.29 -23.32
C VAL A 198 -1.68 0.58 -21.98
N ALA A 199 -2.98 0.86 -21.99
CA ALA A 199 -3.73 1.14 -20.77
C ALA A 199 -3.68 -0.03 -19.77
N VAL A 200 -3.85 -1.27 -20.26
CA VAL A 200 -3.76 -2.47 -19.41
C VAL A 200 -2.38 -2.63 -18.82
N LEU A 201 -1.32 -2.46 -19.62
CA LEU A 201 0.07 -2.53 -19.14
C LEU A 201 0.34 -1.48 -18.06
N GLN A 202 -0.09 -0.24 -18.28
CA GLN A 202 0.03 0.84 -17.30
C GLN A 202 -0.73 0.53 -16.00
N GLN A 203 -1.93 -0.04 -16.08
CA GLN A 203 -2.67 -0.43 -14.87
C GLN A 203 -1.98 -1.57 -14.13
N ILE A 204 -1.44 -2.57 -14.84
CA ILE A 204 -0.67 -3.65 -14.21
C ILE A 204 0.56 -3.08 -13.52
N GLU A 205 1.34 -2.23 -14.20
CA GLU A 205 2.50 -1.57 -13.61
C GLU A 205 2.13 -0.76 -12.36
N ALA A 206 1.02 -0.02 -12.40
CA ALA A 206 0.54 0.77 -11.28
C ALA A 206 0.11 -0.09 -10.07
N VAL A 207 -0.48 -1.26 -10.29
CA VAL A 207 -0.88 -2.20 -9.23
C VAL A 207 0.34 -2.76 -8.49
N TRP A 208 1.41 -3.06 -9.23
CA TRP A 208 2.65 -3.62 -8.67
C TRP A 208 3.67 -2.55 -8.27
N HIS A 209 3.33 -1.27 -8.44
CA HIS A 209 4.22 -0.17 -8.11
C HIS A 209 4.54 -0.13 -6.61
N PRO A 210 5.80 0.10 -6.18
CA PRO A 210 6.19 0.04 -4.77
C PRO A 210 5.41 0.98 -3.83
N HIS A 211 4.87 2.08 -4.37
CA HIS A 211 4.10 3.07 -3.60
C HIS A 211 2.60 2.73 -3.49
N SER A 212 2.13 1.68 -4.15
CA SER A 212 0.73 1.22 -4.11
C SER A 212 0.62 -0.25 -3.70
N TYR A 213 1.66 -1.04 -3.92
CA TYR A 213 1.69 -2.44 -3.57
C TYR A 213 1.97 -2.67 -2.08
N LEU A 214 1.13 -3.50 -1.46
CA LEU A 214 1.33 -4.00 -0.11
C LEU A 214 1.49 -5.52 -0.16
N HIS A 215 2.61 -6.03 0.35
CA HIS A 215 2.93 -7.47 0.33
C HIS A 215 1.84 -8.36 0.97
N VAL A 216 1.15 -7.85 1.99
CA VAL A 216 0.06 -8.58 2.66
C VAL A 216 -1.13 -8.87 1.74
N MET A 217 -1.18 -8.24 0.55
CA MET A 217 -2.26 -8.34 -0.42
C MET A 217 -1.84 -9.04 -1.71
N PHE A 218 -0.76 -9.81 -1.68
CA PHE A 218 -0.21 -10.50 -2.86
C PHE A 218 -1.25 -11.34 -3.60
N ASP A 219 -2.01 -12.15 -2.89
CA ASP A 219 -3.07 -13.02 -3.43
C ASP A 219 -4.12 -12.20 -4.20
N ARG A 220 -4.50 -11.06 -3.65
CA ARG A 220 -5.49 -10.16 -4.24
C ARG A 220 -4.94 -9.39 -5.43
N ALA A 221 -3.71 -8.90 -5.35
CA ALA A 221 -3.03 -8.22 -6.44
C ALA A 221 -2.85 -9.14 -7.66
N LEU A 222 -2.52 -10.42 -7.41
CA LEU A 222 -2.42 -11.43 -8.46
C LEU A 222 -3.77 -11.69 -9.11
N ARG A 223 -4.83 -11.89 -8.30
CA ARG A 223 -6.19 -12.07 -8.82
C ARG A 223 -6.64 -10.86 -9.65
N PHE A 224 -6.33 -9.65 -9.20
CA PHE A 224 -6.68 -8.43 -9.93
C PHE A 224 -5.92 -8.31 -11.26
N THR A 225 -4.65 -8.68 -11.28
CA THR A 225 -3.85 -8.72 -12.52
C THR A 225 -4.47 -9.70 -13.53
N ALA A 226 -4.90 -10.88 -13.08
CA ALA A 226 -5.61 -11.84 -13.94
C ALA A 226 -6.96 -11.29 -14.43
N GLU A 227 -7.68 -10.55 -13.59
CA GLU A 227 -8.94 -9.88 -13.97
C GLU A 227 -8.73 -8.82 -15.07
N LEU A 228 -7.66 -8.02 -14.98
CA LEU A 228 -7.28 -7.05 -16.01
C LEU A 228 -6.97 -7.73 -17.35
N LEU A 229 -6.21 -8.84 -17.32
CA LEU A 229 -5.88 -9.61 -18.51
C LEU A 229 -7.12 -10.26 -19.14
N ALA A 230 -8.04 -10.79 -18.33
CA ALA A 230 -9.29 -11.37 -18.82
C ALA A 230 -10.17 -10.31 -19.51
N ARG A 231 -10.27 -9.10 -18.95
CA ARG A 231 -10.96 -7.98 -19.59
C ARG A 231 -10.32 -7.59 -20.92
N TYR A 232 -8.99 -7.54 -20.96
CA TYR A 232 -8.26 -7.25 -22.18
C TYR A 232 -8.49 -8.31 -23.27
N ALA A 233 -8.50 -9.59 -22.92
CA ALA A 233 -8.80 -10.67 -23.86
C ALA A 233 -10.20 -10.50 -24.46
N ALA A 234 -11.22 -10.25 -23.62
CA ALA A 234 -12.59 -9.99 -24.09
C ALA A 234 -12.69 -8.75 -24.98
N TYR A 235 -11.92 -7.69 -24.66
CA TYR A 235 -11.84 -6.48 -25.49
C TYR A 235 -11.27 -6.77 -26.88
N VAL A 236 -10.18 -7.52 -26.96
CA VAL A 236 -9.56 -7.91 -28.23
C VAL A 236 -10.49 -8.79 -29.05
N GLU A 237 -11.17 -9.76 -28.43
CA GLU A 237 -12.16 -10.60 -29.11
C GLU A 237 -13.32 -9.78 -29.69
N ALA A 238 -13.84 -8.82 -28.94
CA ALA A 238 -14.90 -7.92 -29.41
C ALA A 238 -14.41 -7.05 -30.58
N PHE A 239 -13.17 -6.56 -30.52
CA PHE A 239 -12.56 -5.78 -31.58
C PHE A 239 -12.36 -6.61 -32.87
N LEU A 240 -11.87 -7.85 -32.76
CA LEU A 240 -11.70 -8.75 -33.91
C LEU A 240 -13.03 -9.04 -34.61
N LYS A 241 -14.10 -9.28 -33.85
CA LYS A 241 -15.46 -9.45 -34.40
C LYS A 241 -15.96 -8.20 -35.12
N ALA A 242 -15.67 -7.01 -34.58
CA ALA A 242 -16.05 -5.75 -35.21
C ALA A 242 -15.33 -5.51 -36.54
N LEU A 243 -14.07 -5.94 -36.67
CA LEU A 243 -13.34 -5.89 -37.94
C LEU A 243 -13.94 -6.83 -38.99
N GLN A 244 -14.27 -8.07 -38.61
CA GLN A 244 -14.89 -9.04 -39.52
C GLN A 244 -16.20 -8.51 -40.12
N HIS A 245 -17.06 -7.91 -39.29
CA HIS A 245 -18.32 -7.32 -39.77
C HIS A 245 -18.14 -6.07 -40.66
N HIS A 246 -17.01 -5.36 -40.54
CA HIS A 246 -16.71 -4.24 -41.43
C HIS A 246 -16.34 -4.71 -42.83
N ASP A 247 -15.59 -5.81 -42.96
CA ASP A 247 -15.23 -6.39 -44.25
C ASP A 247 -16.46 -6.97 -45.01
N ASP A 248 -17.43 -7.53 -44.28
CA ASP A 248 -18.68 -8.05 -44.86
C ASP A 248 -19.60 -6.94 -45.43
N THR A 249 -19.52 -5.72 -44.88
CA THR A 249 -20.36 -4.59 -45.34
C THR A 249 -19.76 -3.87 -46.56
N HIS A 250 -18.44 -3.85 -46.71
CA HIS A 250 -17.78 -3.33 -47.91
C HIS A 250 -17.92 -4.25 -49.13
N THR A 251 -17.94 -5.57 -48.92
CA THR A 251 -18.12 -6.55 -50.01
C THR A 251 -19.54 -6.51 -50.60
N HIS A 252 -20.58 -6.25 -49.81
CA HIS A 252 -21.95 -6.19 -50.34
C HIS A 252 -22.25 -4.90 -51.14
N THR A 253 -21.57 -3.80 -50.82
CA THR A 253 -21.79 -2.50 -51.48
C THR A 253 -21.10 -2.41 -52.86
N GLN A 254 -20.03 -3.15 -53.11
CA GLN A 254 -19.35 -3.16 -54.43
C GLN A 254 -20.08 -4.01 -55.49
N THR A 255 -20.98 -4.92 -55.11
CA THR A 255 -21.69 -5.79 -56.07
C THR A 255 -22.87 -5.13 -56.80
N HIS A 256 -23.34 -3.95 -56.40
CA HIS A 256 -24.51 -3.30 -56.99
C HIS A 256 -24.23 -2.16 -57.99
N THR A 257 -22.97 -1.75 -58.21
CA THR A 257 -22.63 -0.64 -59.13
C THR A 257 -22.05 -1.08 -60.48
N ALA A 258 -21.95 -2.39 -60.75
CA ALA A 258 -21.44 -2.91 -62.02
C ALA A 258 -22.52 -3.56 -62.89
N THR A 259 -23.68 -2.92 -63.09
CA THR A 259 -24.64 -3.37 -64.13
C THR A 259 -25.53 -2.22 -64.64
N THR A 260 -24.98 -1.26 -65.39
CA THR A 260 -25.74 -0.52 -66.41
C THR A 260 -24.80 0.30 -67.28
N THR A 261 -24.23 -0.31 -68.32
CA THR A 261 -23.78 0.42 -69.53
C THR A 261 -23.57 -0.59 -70.65
N THR A 262 -24.67 -1.06 -71.25
CA THR A 262 -24.61 -1.63 -72.60
C THR A 262 -25.95 -1.49 -73.30
N THR A 263 -25.88 -0.88 -74.49
CA THR A 263 -26.75 -1.07 -75.66
C THR A 263 -28.07 -0.30 -75.69
N THR A 264 -28.17 0.69 -76.59
CA THR A 264 -29.13 0.69 -77.71
C THR A 264 -28.70 1.72 -78.76
N SER A 265 -28.27 1.22 -79.91
CA SER A 265 -28.19 1.93 -81.19
C SER A 265 -29.46 1.67 -81.99
N ALA A 266 -30.01 2.70 -82.64
CA ALA A 266 -30.52 2.71 -84.02
C ALA A 266 -31.24 4.04 -84.28
#